data_AF-A0A0L0UHG3-F1
#
_entry.id   AF-A0A0L0UHG3-F1
#
_cell.length_a   1.000
_cell.length_b   1.000
_cell.length_c   1.000
_cell.angle_alpha   90.00
_cell.angle_beta   90.00
_cell.angle_gamma   90.00
#
_symmetry.space_group_name_H-M   'P 1'
#
loop_
_entity.id
_entity.type
_entity.pdbx_description
1 polymer ?
#
loop_
_entity_poly.entity_id
_entity_poly.type
_entity_poly.pdbx_seq_one_letter_code
_entity_poly.pdbx_strand_id
1 'polypeptide(L)'
;MGLVKQRNTFVMAGTGSGKSRVSEFYFHLFSPSKKAVVLVVNPSDALGDNQVKEKIAQGYTAINLKKLTFNSKVAAEIKRGKYNFVYLSPE
;
A
#
# COMPACT_ATOMS: atom_id res chain seq x y z
N MET A 1 -4.34 -17.97 -9.75
CA MET A 1 -5.24 -17.66 -8.61
C MET A 1 -4.55 -17.75 -7.24
N GLY A 2 -3.25 -17.44 -7.11
CA GLY A 2 -2.56 -17.54 -5.81
C GLY A 2 -3.00 -16.45 -4.82
N LEU A 3 -2.81 -15.19 -5.21
CA LEU A 3 -3.08 -14.01 -4.38
C LEU A 3 -4.54 -13.93 -3.88
N VAL A 4 -5.54 -14.24 -4.72
CA VAL A 4 -6.96 -14.29 -4.33
C VAL A 4 -7.24 -15.36 -3.26
N LYS A 5 -6.49 -16.46 -3.28
CA LYS A 5 -6.54 -17.52 -2.26
C LYS A 5 -5.61 -17.25 -1.07
N GLN A 6 -5.17 -16.00 -0.92
CA GLN A 6 -4.25 -15.54 0.14
C GLN A 6 -2.93 -16.32 0.16
N ARG A 7 -2.45 -16.75 -1.02
CA ARG A 7 -1.16 -17.41 -1.18
C ARG A 7 -0.11 -16.44 -1.71
N ASN A 8 1.11 -16.57 -1.19
CA ASN A 8 2.27 -15.86 -1.71
C ASN A 8 2.40 -16.09 -3.22
N THR A 9 2.53 -15.01 -3.98
CA THR A 9 2.53 -15.03 -5.44
C THR A 9 3.59 -14.07 -5.94
N PHE A 10 4.44 -14.53 -6.85
CA PHE A 10 5.39 -13.68 -7.57
C PHE A 10 4.78 -13.27 -8.90
N VAL A 11 4.94 -12.00 -9.27
CA VAL A 11 4.48 -11.46 -10.54
C VAL A 11 5.66 -10.76 -11.20
N MET A 12 6.02 -11.20 -12.40
CA MET A 12 6.97 -10.52 -13.26
C MET A 12 6.19 -9.67 -14.26
N ALA A 13 6.45 -8.37 -14.29
CA ALA A 13 5.70 -7.43 -15.12
C ALA A 13 6.59 -6.27 -15.60
N GLY A 14 6.59 -6.04 -16.90
CA GLY A 14 7.36 -4.98 -17.56
C GLY A 14 6.91 -3.56 -17.17
N THR A 15 7.65 -2.55 -17.64
CA THR A 15 7.29 -1.14 -17.46
C THR A 15 5.97 -0.82 -18.19
N GLY A 16 5.15 0.07 -17.64
CA GLY A 16 3.85 0.44 -18.21
C GLY A 16 2.72 -0.59 -18.01
N SER A 17 3.00 -1.76 -17.43
CA SER A 17 2.01 -2.84 -17.28
C SER A 17 0.97 -2.62 -16.18
N GLY A 18 0.95 -1.47 -15.50
CA GLY A 18 -0.02 -1.18 -14.43
C GLY A 18 0.17 -2.00 -13.15
N LYS A 19 1.41 -2.32 -12.76
CA LYS A 19 1.72 -3.11 -11.55
C LYS A 19 1.05 -2.59 -10.27
N SER A 20 0.87 -1.28 -10.15
CA SER A 20 0.19 -0.62 -9.03
C SER A 20 -1.26 -1.07 -8.84
N ARG A 21 -1.91 -1.57 -9.90
CA ARG A 21 -3.30 -2.07 -9.88
C ARG A 21 -3.43 -3.43 -9.20
N VAL A 22 -2.36 -4.22 -9.14
CA VAL A 22 -2.39 -5.52 -8.46
C VAL A 22 -2.73 -5.35 -6.97
N SER A 23 -2.12 -4.37 -6.30
CA SER A 23 -2.41 -4.08 -4.90
C SER A 23 -3.80 -3.46 -4.71
N GLU A 24 -4.32 -2.71 -5.68
CA GLU A 24 -5.70 -2.19 -5.69
C GLU A 24 -6.73 -3.31 -5.77
N PHE A 25 -6.57 -4.22 -6.72
CA PHE A 25 -7.46 -5.37 -6.84
C PHE A 25 -7.43 -6.23 -5.59
N TYR A 26 -6.23 -6.44 -5.00
CA TYR A 26 -6.12 -7.17 -3.75
C TYR A 26 -6.83 -6.47 -2.59
N PHE A 27 -6.70 -5.15 -2.47
CA PHE A 27 -7.41 -4.35 -1.46
C PHE A 27 -8.93 -4.52 -1.58
N HIS A 28 -9.47 -4.48 -2.80
CA HIS A 28 -10.90 -4.64 -3.05
C HIS A 28 -11.45 -6.07 -2.85
N LEU A 29 -10.60 -7.09 -2.61
CA LEU A 29 -11.08 -8.41 -2.19
C LEU A 29 -11.65 -8.39 -0.77
N PHE A 30 -11.34 -7.36 0.02
CA PHE A 30 -11.80 -7.23 1.39
C PHE A 30 -13.01 -6.30 1.47
N SER A 31 -14.00 -6.67 2.28
CA SER A 31 -15.13 -5.78 2.56
C SER A 31 -14.66 -4.48 3.24
N PRO A 32 -15.24 -3.31 2.89
CA PRO A 32 -14.91 -2.04 3.55
C PRO A 32 -15.00 -2.08 5.08
N SER A 33 -15.86 -2.93 5.65
CA SER A 33 -16.01 -3.10 7.10
C SER A 33 -14.78 -3.71 7.79
N LYS A 34 -13.94 -4.44 7.03
CA LYS A 34 -12.68 -5.01 7.53
C LYS A 34 -11.58 -3.97 7.70
N LYS A 35 -11.74 -2.78 7.10
CA LYS A 35 -10.75 -1.69 7.12
C LYS A 35 -9.34 -2.18 6.81
N ALA A 36 -9.22 -2.96 5.74
CA ALA A 36 -7.96 -3.57 5.33
C ALA A 36 -6.88 -2.50 5.06
N VAL A 37 -5.63 -2.87 5.31
CA VAL A 37 -4.47 -2.04 5.02
C VAL A 37 -3.51 -2.86 4.17
N VAL A 38 -3.09 -2.33 3.04
CA VAL A 38 -2.06 -2.94 2.20
C VAL A 38 -0.72 -2.28 2.51
N LEU A 39 0.23 -3.10 2.97
CA LEU A 39 1.61 -2.68 3.18
C LEU A 39 2.40 -2.85 1.89
N VAL A 40 3.10 -1.80 1.47
CA VAL A 40 3.93 -1.78 0.25
C VAL A 40 5.37 -1.46 0.66
N VAL A 41 6.25 -2.44 0.52
CA VAL A 41 7.69 -2.23 0.73
C VAL A 41 8.29 -1.71 -0.57
N ASN A 42 9.00 -0.59 -0.50
CA ASN A 42 9.54 0.15 -1.62
C ASN A 42 11.06 0.33 -1.47
N PRO A 43 11.85 0.40 -2.55
CA PRO A 43 13.30 0.53 -2.45
C PRO A 43 13.78 1.92 -2.04
N SER A 44 12.90 2.95 -2.04
CA SER A 44 13.27 4.28 -1.55
C SER A 44 12.07 5.13 -1.15
N ASP A 45 12.34 6.11 -0.27
CA ASP A 45 11.35 7.10 0.17
C ASP A 45 10.83 7.97 -0.98
N ALA A 46 11.72 8.36 -1.90
CA ALA A 46 11.36 9.21 -3.03
C ALA A 46 10.35 8.52 -3.96
N LEU A 47 10.52 7.21 -4.19
CA LEU A 47 9.54 6.44 -4.95
C LEU A 47 8.23 6.27 -4.17
N GLY A 48 8.32 6.10 -2.84
CA GLY A 48 7.15 6.01 -1.96
C GLY A 48 6.29 7.27 -2.00
N ASP A 49 6.92 8.45 -1.96
CA ASP A 49 6.24 9.74 -2.04
C ASP A 49 5.47 9.90 -3.37
N ASN A 50 6.09 9.53 -4.49
CA ASN A 50 5.45 9.59 -5.81
C ASN A 50 4.24 8.67 -5.88
N GLN A 51 4.37 7.43 -5.39
CA GLN A 51 3.27 6.47 -5.39
C GLN A 51 2.14 6.88 -4.45
N VAL A 52 2.43 7.47 -3.28
CA VAL A 52 1.41 8.02 -2.39
C VAL A 52 0.63 9.15 -3.08
N LYS A 53 1.31 10.07 -3.77
CA LYS A 53 0.65 11.12 -4.54
C LYS A 53 -0.28 10.54 -5.61
N GLU A 54 0.18 9.54 -6.35
CA GLU A 54 -0.65 8.85 -7.35
C GLU A 54 -1.89 8.18 -6.72
N LYS A 55 -1.74 7.51 -5.58
CA LYS A 55 -2.85 6.85 -4.87
C LYS A 55 -3.88 7.84 -4.36
N ILE A 56 -3.44 8.96 -3.80
CA ILE A 56 -4.33 10.04 -3.35
C ILE A 56 -5.09 10.63 -4.54
N ALA A 57 -4.41 10.86 -5.67
CA ALA A 57 -5.06 11.33 -6.90
C ALA A 57 -6.11 10.34 -7.44
N GLN A 58 -5.96 9.05 -7.15
CA GLN A 58 -6.93 8.00 -7.47
C GLN A 58 -8.06 7.85 -6.44
N GLY A 59 -8.06 8.65 -5.36
CA GLY A 59 -9.10 8.64 -4.33
C GLY A 59 -8.85 7.69 -3.15
N TYR A 60 -7.67 7.08 -3.07
CA TYR A 60 -7.29 6.24 -1.93
C TYR A 60 -6.67 7.06 -0.80
N THR A 61 -6.78 6.57 0.42
CA THR A 61 -5.96 7.06 1.53
C THR A 61 -4.62 6.33 1.54
N ALA A 62 -3.51 7.08 1.50
CA ALA A 62 -2.18 6.51 1.49
C ALA A 62 -1.19 7.35 2.32
N ILE A 63 -0.15 6.69 2.85
CA ILE A 63 0.94 7.34 3.59
C ILE A 63 2.27 6.66 3.29
N ASN A 64 3.34 7.44 3.25
CA ASN A 64 4.72 6.94 3.18
C ASN A 64 5.36 7.09 4.56
N LEU A 65 5.70 5.97 5.20
CA LEU A 65 6.35 5.99 6.51
C LEU A 65 7.86 6.08 6.35
N LYS A 66 8.34 7.28 6.62
CA LYS A 66 9.75 7.58 6.86
C LYS A 66 10.05 7.46 8.35
N LYS A 67 11.32 7.29 8.70
CA LYS A 67 11.81 7.24 10.09
C LYS A 67 11.27 8.37 10.99
N LEU A 68 11.13 9.58 10.43
CA LEU A 68 10.60 10.75 11.15
C LEU A 68 9.07 10.76 11.31
N THR A 69 8.35 10.04 10.45
CA THR A 69 6.87 10.03 10.43
C THR A 69 6.27 8.85 11.17
N PHE A 70 7.04 7.80 11.46
CA PHE A 70 6.55 6.66 12.22
C PHE A 70 6.55 6.95 13.72
N ASN A 71 5.40 7.43 14.21
CA ASN A 71 5.14 7.67 15.62
C ASN A 71 3.90 6.90 16.10
N SER A 72 3.67 6.88 17.41
CA SER A 72 2.57 6.15 18.05
C SER A 72 1.20 6.56 17.52
N LYS A 73 1.00 7.84 17.19
CA LYS A 73 -0.25 8.34 16.60
C LYS A 73 -0.50 7.74 15.22
N VAL A 74 0.50 7.78 14.33
CA VAL A 74 0.40 7.22 12.98
C VAL A 74 0.21 5.71 13.04
N ALA A 75 0.90 5.00 13.92
CA ALA A 75 0.70 3.57 14.13
C ALA A 75 -0.74 3.24 14.57
N ALA A 76 -1.32 4.04 15.46
CA ALA A 76 -2.72 3.87 15.88
C ALA A 76 -3.70 4.17 14.74
N GLU A 77 -3.41 5.15 13.87
CA GLU A 77 -4.20 5.43 12.68
C GLU A 77 -4.19 4.27 11.67
N ILE A 78 -3.02 3.66 11.46
CA ILE A 78 -2.86 2.47 10.61
C ILE A 78 -3.66 1.30 11.17
N LYS A 79 -3.55 1.03 12.48
CA LYS A 79 -4.34 -0.04 13.13
C LYS A 79 -5.85 0.16 13.02
N ARG A 80 -6.32 1.41 12.96
CA ARG A 80 -7.74 1.74 12.74
C ARG A 80 -8.17 1.69 11.27
N GLY A 81 -7.24 1.41 10.36
CA GLY A 81 -7.48 1.38 8.91
C GLY A 81 -7.77 2.75 8.30
N LYS A 82 -7.14 3.81 8.83
CA LYS A 82 -7.24 5.17 8.26
C LYS A 82 -6.66 5.24 6.84
N TYR A 83 -5.66 4.42 6.55
CA TYR A 83 -4.95 4.37 5.27
C TYR A 83 -5.25 3.05 4.55
N ASN A 84 -5.61 3.11 3.26
CA ASN A 84 -5.75 1.93 2.41
C ASN A 84 -4.37 1.36 2.05
N PHE A 85 -3.39 2.23 1.78
CA PHE A 85 -2.02 1.86 1.43
C PHE A 85 -1.00 2.51 2.36
N VAL A 86 -0.06 1.72 2.85
CA VAL A 86 1.06 2.19 3.68
C VAL A 86 2.36 1.80 2.97
N TYR A 87 3.15 2.79 2.59
CA TYR A 87 4.44 2.60 1.95
C TYR A 87 5.56 2.64 2.99
N LEU A 88 6.54 1.75 2.85
CA LEU A 88 7.71 1.62 3.71
C LEU A 88 8.97 1.54 2.86
N SER A 89 10.01 2.30 3.20
CA SER A 89 11.38 1.98 2.78
C SER A 89 12.04 1.07 3.85
N PRO A 90 12.81 0.04 3.48
CA PRO A 90 13.53 -0.81 4.44
C PRO A 90 14.73 -0.15 5.13
N GLU A 91 15.07 1.09 4.77
CA GLU A 91 16.19 1.89 5.31
C GLU A 91 15.86 2.64 6.60
#